data_AF-A0A6A5HDA4-F1
#
_entry.id   AF-A0A6A5HDA4-F1
#
_cell.length_a   1.000
_cell.length_b   1.000
_cell.length_c   1.000
_cell.angle_alpha   90.00
_cell.angle_beta   90.00
_cell.angle_gamma   90.00
#
_symmetry.space_group_name_H-M   'P 1'
#
loop_
_entity.id
_entity.type
_entity.pdbx_description
1 polymer ?
#
loop_
_entity_poly.entity_id
_entity_poly.type
_entity_poly.pdbx_seq_one_letter_code
_entity_poly.pdbx_strand_id
1 'polypeptide(L)'
;MAPFVSILIGFLYICGVKASVDEYRLLQYLKENYDSFERPVENSSAPLDVQVRFLLNQILDIDEKNQVMSILAYMDYVRLFF
;
A
#
# COMPACT_ATOMS: atom_id res chain seq x y z
N MET A 1 25.85 30.70 14.56
CA MET A 1 25.27 30.03 15.75
C MET A 1 23.88 29.43 15.48
N ALA A 2 22.98 30.13 14.78
CA ALA A 2 21.64 29.61 14.41
C ALA A 2 21.56 28.26 13.65
N PRO A 3 22.44 27.93 12.68
CA PRO A 3 22.32 26.67 11.94
C PRO A 3 22.71 25.45 12.80
N PHE A 4 23.69 25.61 13.69
CA PHE A 4 24.13 24.54 14.59
C PHE A 4 23.05 24.18 15.62
N VAL A 5 22.35 25.18 16.16
CA VAL A 5 21.22 24.98 17.08
C VAL A 5 20.06 24.27 16.37
N SER A 6 19.79 24.62 15.11
CA SER A 6 18.72 23.98 14.32
C SER A 6 19.02 22.51 14.03
N ILE A 7 20.28 22.18 13.71
CA ILE A 7 20.74 20.80 13.50
C ILE A 7 20.64 20.00 14.81
N LEU A 8 21.03 20.60 15.94
CA LEU A 8 20.97 19.97 17.25
C LEU A 8 19.51 19.64 17.67
N ILE A 9 18.59 20.57 17.42
CA ILE A 9 17.15 20.37 17.68
C ILE A 9 16.57 19.27 16.78
N GLY A 10 16.93 19.26 15.50
CA GLY A 10 16.53 18.19 14.58
C GLY A 10 17.05 16.82 15.02
N PHE A 11 18.30 16.74 15.49
CA PHE A 11 18.89 15.51 16.01
C PHE A 11 18.18 15.02 17.28
N LEU A 12 17.88 15.93 18.21
CA LEU A 12 17.09 15.63 19.41
C LEU A 12 15.69 15.11 19.08
N TYR A 13 15.04 15.69 18.06
CA TYR A 13 13.71 15.27 17.62
C TYR A 13 13.72 13.84 17.07
N ILE A 14 14.74 13.48 16.27
CA ILE A 14 14.90 12.13 15.73
C ILE A 14 15.20 11.11 16.85
N CYS A 15 16.02 11.48 17.84
CA CYS A 15 16.38 10.61 18.96
C CYS A 15 15.18 10.27 19.88
N GLY A 16 14.14 11.11 19.89
CA GLY A 16 12.91 10.90 20.66
C GLY A 16 11.87 9.98 20.00
N VAL A 17 12.04 9.63 18.73
CA VAL A 17 11.11 8.76 18.01
C VAL A 17 11.31 7.31 18.47
N LYS A 18 10.33 6.75 19.16
CA LYS A 18 10.30 5.33 19.52
C LYS A 18 9.38 4.59 18.55
N ALA A 19 9.94 3.68 17.75
CA ALA A 19 9.15 2.74 16.96
C ALA A 19 8.53 1.68 17.87
N SER A 20 7.35 1.16 17.50
CA SER A 20 6.68 0.09 18.25
C SER A 20 7.43 -1.23 18.09
N VAL A 21 8.01 -1.75 19.18
CA VAL A 21 8.73 -3.03 19.20
C VAL A 21 7.78 -4.19 18.89
N ASP A 22 6.54 -4.12 19.36
CA ASP A 22 5.53 -5.15 19.11
C ASP A 22 5.08 -5.18 17.66
N GLU A 23 4.97 -4.01 17.01
CA GLU A 23 4.67 -3.92 15.58
C GLU A 23 5.79 -4.57 14.76
N TYR A 24 7.04 -4.26 15.07
CA TYR A 24 8.20 -4.89 14.42
C TYR A 24 8.18 -6.41 14.58
N ARG A 25 7.95 -6.90 15.80
CA ARG A 25 7.86 -8.34 16.08
C ARG A 25 6.74 -9.02 15.30
N LEU A 26 5.55 -8.41 15.26
CA LEU A 26 4.40 -8.95 14.53
C LEU A 26 4.66 -8.97 13.02
N LEU A 27 5.20 -7.88 12.46
CA LEU A 27 5.54 -7.81 11.04
C LEU A 27 6.58 -8.85 10.63
N GLN A 28 7.59 -9.09 11.48
CA GLN A 28 8.58 -10.12 11.24
C GLN A 28 7.94 -11.51 11.23
N TYR A 29 7.09 -11.80 12.22
CA TYR A 29 6.39 -13.07 12.33
C TYR A 29 5.45 -13.34 11.14
N LEU A 30 4.66 -12.35 10.71
CA LEU A 30 3.74 -12.50 9.58
C LEU A 30 4.45 -12.73 8.24
N LYS A 31 5.68 -12.23 8.10
CA LYS A 31 6.50 -12.42 6.89
C LYS A 31 7.31 -13.71 6.93
N GLU A 32 7.44 -14.33 8.10
CA GLU A 32 8.18 -15.57 8.25
C GLU A 32 7.41 -16.70 7.53
N ASN A 33 8.06 -17.34 6.55
CA ASN A 33 7.48 -18.38 5.69
C ASN A 33 6.30 -17.93 4.79
N TYR A 34 6.16 -16.63 4.51
CA TYR A 34 5.20 -16.14 3.51
C TYR A 34 5.84 -16.14 2.11
N ASP A 35 5.36 -17.00 1.21
CA ASP A 35 5.73 -16.98 -0.21
C ASP A 35 4.72 -16.15 -1.02
N SER A 36 5.18 -15.05 -1.62
CA SER A 36 4.34 -14.17 -2.43
C SER A 36 3.96 -14.75 -3.79
N PHE A 37 4.63 -15.81 -4.25
CA PHE A 37 4.28 -16.53 -5.47
C PHE A 37 3.21 -17.59 -5.24
N GLU A 38 2.98 -18.00 -3.99
CA GLU A 38 1.93 -18.95 -3.65
C GLU A 38 0.58 -18.24 -3.48
N ARG A 39 -0.49 -18.91 -3.94
CA ARG A 39 -1.84 -18.40 -3.76
C ARG A 39 -2.23 -18.53 -2.28
N PRO A 40 -2.61 -17.43 -1.60
CA PRO A 40 -2.93 -17.45 -0.16
C PRO A 40 -4.29 -18.12 0.11
N VAL A 41 -4.34 -19.44 0.08
CA VAL A 41 -5.51 -20.27 0.43
C VAL A 41 -5.09 -21.48 1.25
N GLU A 42 -5.85 -21.77 2.30
CA GLU A 42 -5.68 -23.00 3.08
C GLU A 42 -6.07 -24.25 2.27
N ASN A 43 -7.12 -24.14 1.46
CA ASN A 43 -7.61 -25.23 0.61
C ASN A 43 -7.29 -24.94 -0.86
N SER A 44 -6.41 -25.74 -1.45
CA SER A 44 -6.02 -25.61 -2.86
C SER A 44 -7.18 -25.82 -3.85
N SER A 45 -8.25 -26.48 -3.44
CA SER A 45 -9.45 -26.70 -4.26
C SER A 45 -10.42 -25.51 -4.23
N ALA A 46 -10.27 -24.59 -3.27
CA ALA A 46 -11.13 -23.41 -3.17
C ALA A 46 -10.62 -22.25 -4.05
N PRO A 47 -11.53 -21.52 -4.74
CA PRO A 47 -11.16 -20.31 -5.47
C PRO A 47 -10.98 -19.10 -4.54
N LEU A 48 -10.22 -18.10 -5.00
CA LEU A 48 -10.18 -16.77 -4.39
C LEU A 48 -11.23 -15.87 -5.04
N ASP A 49 -12.13 -15.30 -4.24
CA ASP A 49 -13.08 -14.27 -4.71
C ASP A 49 -12.44 -12.88 -4.56
N VAL A 50 -12.17 -12.21 -5.69
CA VAL A 50 -11.55 -10.89 -5.73
C VAL A 50 -12.58 -9.85 -6.15
N GLN A 51 -13.02 -9.05 -5.18
CA GLN A 51 -13.97 -7.98 -5.43
C GLN A 51 -13.24 -6.69 -5.82
N VAL A 52 -13.29 -6.37 -7.11
CA VAL A 52 -12.68 -5.14 -7.66
C VAL A 52 -13.70 -4.01 -7.66
N ARG A 53 -13.29 -2.85 -7.17
CA ARG A 53 -14.03 -1.60 -7.25
C ARG A 53 -13.29 -0.63 -8.15
N PHE A 54 -14.04 -0.03 -9.07
CA PHE A 54 -13.56 0.99 -9.99
C PHE A 54 -14.26 2.31 -9.70
N LEU A 55 -13.49 3.36 -9.47
CA LEU A 55 -14.00 4.69 -9.25
C LEU A 55 -13.44 5.63 -10.32
N LEU A 56 -14.28 6.00 -11.28
CA LEU A 56 -13.93 7.02 -12.26
C LEU A 56 -13.86 8.37 -11.57
N ASN A 57 -12.68 9.00 -11.58
CA ASN A 57 -12.49 10.33 -11.01
C ASN A 57 -12.74 11.42 -12.06
N GLN A 58 -12.13 11.29 -13.25
CA GLN A 58 -12.25 12.27 -14.32
C GLN A 58 -12.02 11.64 -15.70
N ILE A 59 -12.69 12.18 -16.71
CA ILE A 59 -12.35 11.95 -18.12
C ILE A 59 -11.38 13.05 -18.56
N LEU A 60 -10.16 12.67 -18.95
CA LEU A 60 -9.10 13.60 -19.30
C LEU A 60 -9.22 14.05 -20.75
N ASP A 61 -9.42 13.10 -21.65
CA ASP A 61 -9.52 13.35 -23.09
C ASP A 61 -10.29 12.23 -23.79
N ILE A 62 -10.93 12.57 -24.91
CA ILE A 62 -11.63 11.63 -25.79
C ILE A 62 -11.16 11.92 -27.21
N ASP A 63 -10.55 10.92 -27.83
CA ASP A 63 -10.19 10.95 -29.24
C ASP A 63 -11.22 10.13 -30.03
N GLU A 64 -12.21 10.81 -30.62
CA GLU A 64 -13.28 10.15 -31.37
C GLU A 64 -12.80 9.62 -32.71
N LYS A 65 -11.71 10.15 -33.27
CA LYS A 65 -11.16 9.64 -34.54
C LYS A 65 -10.48 8.30 -34.32
N ASN A 66 -9.75 8.16 -33.22
CA ASN A 66 -9.03 6.94 -32.87
C ASN A 66 -9.82 6.01 -31.92
N GLN A 67 -10.99 6.43 -31.44
CA GLN A 67 -11.84 5.69 -30.49
C GLN A 67 -11.12 5.38 -29.16
N VAL A 68 -10.35 6.34 -28.65
CA VAL A 68 -9.58 6.20 -27.41
C VAL A 68 -10.07 7.21 -26.38
N MET A 69 -10.25 6.75 -25.13
CA MET A 69 -10.57 7.61 -23.99
C MET A 69 -9.46 7.52 -22.95
N SER A 70 -8.98 8.67 -22.51
CA SER A 70 -8.04 8.79 -21.39
C SER A 70 -8.80 9.20 -20.14
N ILE A 71 -8.65 8.45 -19.05
CA ILE A 71 -9.34 8.71 -17.79
C ILE A 71 -8.39 8.65 -16.61
N LEU A 72 -8.73 9.41 -15.57
CA LEU A 72 -8.20 9.22 -14.23
C LEU A 72 -9.20 8.38 -13.45
N ALA A 73 -8.78 7.20 -13.00
CA ALA A 73 -9.61 6.33 -12.18
C ALA A 73 -8.81 5.73 -11.02
N TYR A 74 -9.50 5.49 -9.92
CA TYR A 74 -8.99 4.75 -8.78
C TYR A 74 -9.50 3.31 -8.85
N MET A 75 -8.60 2.36 -8.65
CA MET A 75 -8.94 0.95 -8.53
C MET A 75 -8.63 0.48 -7.12
N ASP A 76 -9.55 -0.29 -6.55
CA ASP A 76 -9.44 -0.80 -5.20
C ASP A 76 -9.95 -2.23 -5.13
N TYR A 77 -9.44 -3.01 -4.18
CA TYR A 77 -9.85 -4.37 -3.90
C TYR A 77 -10.59 -4.39 -2.57
N VAL A 78 -11.90 -4.60 -2.62
CA VAL A 78 -12.81 -4.38 -1.48
C VAL A 78 -12.73 -5.49 -0.45
N ARG A 79 -12.24 -6.66 -0.84
CA ARG A 79 -12.30 -7.86 -0.02
C ARG A 79 -11.10 -8.77 -0.28
N LEU A 80 -10.17 -8.78 0.68
CA LEU A 80 -9.24 -9.87 0.92
C LEU A 80 -9.43 -10.27 2.39
N PHE A 81 -10.49 -11.03 2.66
CA PHE A 81 -10.57 -11.77 3.93
C PHE A 81 -10.01 -13.16 3.65
N PHE A 82 -8.90 -13.48 4.32
CA PHE A 82 -8.43 -14.84 4.52
C PHE A 82 -9.17 -15.45 5.71
#